data_AF-A0A1G0SWV2-F1
#
_entry.id   AF-A0A1G0SWV2-F1
#
_cell.length_a   1.000
_cell.length_b   1.000
_cell.length_c   1.000
_cell.angle_alpha   90.00
_cell.angle_beta   90.00
_cell.angle_gamma   90.00
#
_symmetry.space_group_name_H-M   'P 1'
#
loop_
_entity.id
_entity.type
_entity.pdbx_description
1 polymer ?
#
loop_
_entity_poly.entity_id
_entity_poly.type
_entity_poly.pdbx_seq_one_letter_code
_entity_poly.pdbx_strand_id
1 'polypeptide(L)'
;MPPEKEPQSSLEAFIKGRVGSRVRLVLDLDGLDLTTDFERTLLRLGYAATTVGAVEVQPGERVPAFFVENGIANFGWIFWEKFTDTRMRKLWGSEERNAKGDWAMQIPANRETRVYANVRLKIPMDVDRPVG
;
A
#
# COMPACT_ATOMS: atom_id res chain seq x y z
N MET A 1 31.89 -1.52 -15.91
CA MET A 1 30.68 -0.80 -15.46
C MET A 1 29.53 -1.79 -15.43
N PRO A 2 28.90 -2.04 -14.28
CA PRO A 2 27.61 -2.72 -14.29
C PRO A 2 26.58 -1.79 -14.95
N PRO A 3 25.58 -2.32 -15.68
CA PRO A 3 24.55 -1.48 -16.29
C PRO A 3 23.79 -0.76 -15.19
N GLU A 4 23.76 0.58 -15.26
CA GLU A 4 22.83 1.41 -14.49
C GLU A 4 21.43 0.86 -14.73
N LYS A 5 20.86 0.21 -13.71
CA LYS A 5 19.46 -0.24 -13.76
C LYS A 5 18.61 1.03 -13.88
N GLU A 6 17.96 1.19 -15.03
CA GLU A 6 17.06 2.32 -15.29
C GLU A 6 16.12 2.52 -14.09
N PRO A 7 15.94 3.76 -13.61
CA PRO A 7 15.13 4.07 -12.42
C PRO A 7 13.75 3.40 -12.45
N GLN A 8 13.12 3.34 -13.64
CA GLN A 8 11.83 2.70 -13.85
C GLN A 8 11.82 1.19 -13.53
N SER A 9 12.92 0.48 -13.83
CA SER A 9 13.05 -0.95 -13.52
C SER A 9 13.10 -1.20 -12.01
N SER A 10 13.67 -0.25 -11.25
CA SER A 10 13.78 -0.30 -9.80
C SER A 10 12.44 0.01 -9.12
N LEU A 11 11.68 1.00 -9.61
CA LEU A 11 10.33 1.30 -9.09
C LEU A 11 9.37 0.13 -9.29
N GLU A 12 9.36 -0.47 -10.48
CA GLU A 12 8.53 -1.64 -10.76
C GLU A 12 8.92 -2.84 -9.88
N ALA A 13 10.22 -3.06 -9.69
CA ALA A 13 10.70 -4.15 -8.85
C ALA A 13 10.29 -3.96 -7.37
N PHE A 14 10.33 -2.73 -6.85
CA PHE A 14 9.80 -2.39 -5.54
C PHE A 14 8.28 -2.60 -5.47
N ILE A 15 7.51 -2.09 -6.44
CA ILE A 15 6.05 -2.25 -6.49
C ILE A 15 5.65 -3.74 -6.53
N LYS A 16 6.45 -4.58 -7.19
CA LYS A 16 6.20 -6.03 -7.25
C LYS A 16 6.74 -6.80 -6.05
N GLY A 17 7.38 -6.14 -5.07
CA GLY A 17 8.00 -6.78 -3.91
C GLY A 17 9.17 -7.69 -4.27
N ARG A 18 9.88 -7.40 -5.38
CA ARG A 18 11.03 -8.18 -5.87
C ARG A 18 12.37 -7.67 -5.33
N VAL A 19 12.37 -6.58 -4.57
CA VAL A 19 13.58 -5.96 -4.01
C VAL A 19 13.28 -5.55 -2.57
N GLY A 20 13.97 -6.18 -1.61
CA GLY A 20 13.85 -5.88 -0.19
C GLY A 20 12.44 -6.07 0.40
N SER A 21 12.25 -5.60 1.64
CA SER A 21 10.94 -5.54 2.27
C SER A 21 10.13 -4.39 1.68
N ARG A 22 9.03 -4.73 1.01
CA ARG A 22 8.09 -3.77 0.40
C ARG A 22 7.30 -3.06 1.51
N VAL A 23 7.90 -2.03 2.10
CA VAL A 23 7.32 -1.32 3.25
C VAL A 23 7.16 0.17 2.93
N ARG A 24 8.27 0.82 2.60
CA ARG A 24 8.32 2.26 2.36
C ARG A 24 9.41 2.58 1.34
N LEU A 25 9.16 3.57 0.50
CA LEU A 25 10.10 4.10 -0.48
C LEU A 25 10.07 5.63 -0.44
N VAL A 26 11.24 6.24 -0.29
CA VAL A 26 11.42 7.67 -0.53
C VAL A 26 11.54 7.88 -2.04
N LEU A 27 10.72 8.76 -2.59
CA LEU A 27 10.60 9.07 -4.03
C LEU A 27 11.45 10.29 -4.40
N ASP A 28 12.63 10.38 -3.81
CA ASP A 28 13.66 11.37 -4.14
C ASP A 28 14.92 10.60 -4.52
N LEU A 29 15.47 10.92 -5.70
CA LEU A 29 16.75 10.40 -6.15
C LEU A 29 17.66 11.57 -6.48
N ASP A 30 18.56 11.90 -5.56
CA ASP A 30 19.51 13.00 -5.70
C ASP A 30 18.83 14.34 -6.07
N GLY A 31 17.69 14.64 -5.43
CA GLY A 31 16.89 15.85 -5.68
C GLY A 31 15.91 15.75 -6.86
N LEU A 32 15.85 14.60 -7.55
CA LEU A 32 14.82 14.32 -8.55
C LEU A 32 13.58 13.71 -7.88
N ASP A 33 12.46 14.42 -7.93
CA ASP A 33 11.16 13.92 -7.48
C ASP A 33 10.63 12.85 -8.45
N LEU A 34 10.53 11.62 -7.96
CA LEU A 34 10.04 10.45 -8.70
C LEU A 34 8.55 10.17 -8.45
N THR A 35 7.82 11.04 -7.74
CA THR A 35 6.41 10.83 -7.37
C THR A 35 5.54 10.56 -8.59
N THR A 36 5.65 11.38 -9.62
CA THR A 36 4.85 11.22 -10.84
C THR A 36 5.17 9.91 -11.58
N ASP A 37 6.45 9.54 -11.68
CA ASP A 37 6.87 8.30 -12.33
C ASP A 37 6.40 7.06 -11.55
N PHE A 38 6.42 7.14 -10.22
CA PHE A 38 5.90 6.08 -9.35
C PHE A 38 4.39 5.90 -9.53
N GLU A 39 3.61 6.97 -9.49
CA GLU A 39 2.16 6.93 -9.72
C GLU A 39 1.81 6.38 -11.11
N ARG A 40 2.53 6.79 -12.16
CA ARG A 40 2.35 6.23 -13.51
C ARG A 40 2.67 4.74 -13.57
N THR A 41 3.74 4.32 -12.88
CA THR A 41 4.12 2.90 -12.81
C THR A 41 3.07 2.08 -12.08
N LEU A 42 2.49 2.61 -11.00
CA LEU A 42 1.38 2.00 -10.28
C LEU A 42 0.17 1.76 -11.20
N LEU A 43 -0.26 2.80 -11.92
CA LEU A 43 -1.36 2.70 -12.88
C LEU A 43 -1.10 1.63 -13.95
N ARG A 44 0.11 1.61 -14.52
CA ARG A 44 0.53 0.59 -15.50
C ARG A 44 0.48 -0.83 -14.94
N LEU A 45 0.76 -0.99 -13.64
CA LEU A 45 0.72 -2.27 -12.94
C LEU A 45 -0.68 -2.63 -12.40
N GLY A 46 -1.70 -1.85 -12.76
CA GLY A 46 -3.10 -2.12 -12.39
C GLY A 46 -3.50 -1.64 -11.00
N TYR A 47 -2.67 -0.80 -10.35
CA TYR A 47 -3.07 -0.10 -9.13
C TYR A 47 -3.85 1.16 -9.52
N ALA A 48 -5.16 1.15 -9.31
CA ALA A 48 -6.03 2.28 -9.63
C ALA A 48 -6.04 3.31 -8.48
N ALA A 49 -6.04 4.59 -8.84
CA ALA A 49 -6.27 5.68 -7.89
C ALA A 49 -7.70 5.60 -7.36
N THR A 50 -7.86 5.57 -6.04
CA THR A 50 -9.16 5.35 -5.37
C THR A 50 -9.09 5.83 -3.92
N THR A 51 -10.16 5.61 -3.15
CA THR A 51 -10.20 5.80 -1.70
C THR A 51 -10.38 4.46 -0.99
N VAL A 52 -10.04 4.41 0.29
CA VAL A 52 -10.26 3.21 1.11
C VAL A 52 -11.73 2.79 1.09
N GLY A 53 -12.66 3.75 1.18
CA GLY A 53 -14.10 3.49 1.12
C GLY A 53 -14.54 2.78 -0.15
N ALA A 54 -14.01 3.17 -1.31
CA ALA A 54 -14.44 2.69 -2.62
C ALA A 54 -13.88 1.30 -3.03
N VAL A 55 -12.86 0.78 -2.34
CA VAL A 55 -12.21 -0.49 -2.72
C VAL A 55 -13.06 -1.71 -2.37
N GLU A 56 -13.42 -2.56 -3.33
CA GLU A 56 -14.16 -3.79 -3.04
C GLU A 56 -13.26 -4.84 -2.37
N VAL A 57 -13.47 -5.07 -1.07
CA VAL A 57 -12.79 -6.08 -0.24
C VAL A 57 -13.78 -6.62 0.78
N GLN A 58 -13.80 -7.94 0.96
CA GLN A 58 -14.67 -8.61 1.94
C GLN A 58 -13.93 -8.83 3.28
N PRO A 59 -14.64 -9.02 4.40
CA PRO A 59 -14.06 -9.65 5.58
C PRO A 59 -13.38 -10.97 5.19
N GLY A 60 -12.15 -11.18 5.66
CA GLY A 60 -11.33 -12.35 5.32
C GLY A 60 -10.39 -12.11 4.14
N GLU A 61 -10.42 -10.91 3.55
CA GLU A 61 -9.57 -10.52 2.43
C GLU A 61 -8.75 -9.28 2.77
N ARG A 62 -7.63 -9.14 2.07
CA ARG A 62 -6.87 -7.89 2.02
C ARG A 62 -6.42 -7.58 0.60
N VAL A 63 -6.45 -6.30 0.25
CA VAL A 63 -6.07 -5.76 -1.06
C VAL A 63 -4.79 -4.95 -0.93
N PRO A 64 -3.74 -5.22 -1.72
CA PRO A 64 -2.51 -4.44 -1.65
C PRO A 64 -2.75 -3.03 -2.17
N ALA A 65 -2.22 -2.04 -1.45
CA ALA A 65 -2.34 -0.64 -1.83
C ALA A 65 -1.14 0.19 -1.40
N PHE A 66 -0.93 1.32 -2.09
CA PHE A 66 0.03 2.33 -1.71
C PHE A 66 -0.66 3.63 -1.32
N PHE A 67 -0.17 4.22 -0.23
CA PHE A 67 -0.42 5.60 0.10
C PHE A 67 0.82 6.42 -0.27
N VAL A 68 0.63 7.43 -1.13
CA VAL A 68 1.71 8.28 -1.63
C VAL A 68 1.46 9.72 -1.18
N GLU A 69 2.36 10.26 -0.36
CA GLU A 69 2.25 11.60 0.18
C GLU A 69 3.64 12.17 0.46
N ASN A 70 3.85 13.47 0.17
CA ASN A 70 5.08 14.20 0.48
C ASN A 70 6.36 13.49 0.00
N GLY A 71 6.36 12.96 -1.24
CA GLY A 71 7.51 12.25 -1.81
C GLY A 71 7.80 10.90 -1.16
N ILE A 72 6.85 10.29 -0.46
CA ILE A 72 7.00 8.98 0.18
C ILE A 72 5.88 8.06 -0.28
N ALA A 73 6.23 6.87 -0.74
CA ALA A 73 5.30 5.77 -1.00
C ALA A 73 5.34 4.76 0.14
N ASN A 74 4.22 4.59 0.83
CA ASN A 74 4.04 3.60 1.87
C ASN A 74 3.18 2.45 1.35
N PHE A 75 3.69 1.22 1.49
CA PHE A 75 2.93 0.02 1.18
C PHE A 75 2.05 -0.35 2.38
N GLY A 76 0.88 -0.90 2.07
CA GLY A 76 -0.01 -1.45 3.06
C GLY A 76 -1.16 -2.22 2.42
N TRP A 77 -2.15 -2.51 3.25
CA TRP A 77 -3.29 -3.34 2.88
C TRP A 77 -4.58 -2.64 3.19
N ILE A 78 -5.56 -2.77 2.30
CA ILE A 78 -6.96 -2.42 2.57
C ILE A 78 -7.68 -3.68 2.98
N PHE A 79 -8.30 -3.68 4.15
CA PHE A 79 -8.96 -4.84 4.73
C PHE A 79 -10.04 -4.42 5.73
N TRP A 80 -10.80 -5.40 6.20
CA TRP A 80 -11.69 -5.21 7.35
C TRP A 80 -11.03 -5.72 8.63
N GLU A 81 -10.97 -4.85 9.62
CA GLU A 81 -10.55 -5.16 10.98
C GLU A 81 -11.78 -5.41 11.86
N LYS A 82 -11.75 -6.49 12.63
CA LYS A 82 -12.73 -6.77 13.68
C LYS A 82 -12.32 -6.05 14.96
N PHE A 83 -13.16 -5.11 15.41
CA PHE A 83 -12.95 -4.37 16.66
C PHE A 83 -13.65 -5.04 17.84
N THR A 84 -14.85 -5.59 17.59
CA THR A 84 -15.60 -6.47 18.52
C THR A 84 -16.31 -7.54 17.72
N ASP A 85 -16.94 -8.52 18.38
CA ASP A 85 -17.73 -9.55 17.70
C ASP A 85 -18.87 -9.02 16.84
N THR A 86 -19.32 -7.80 17.09
CA THR A 86 -20.44 -7.17 16.38
C THR A 86 -20.02 -5.95 15.56
N ARG A 87 -18.75 -5.53 15.63
CA ARG A 87 -18.27 -4.31 14.96
C ARG A 87 -17.00 -4.58 14.19
N MET A 88 -17.08 -4.30 12.89
CA MET A 88 -15.94 -4.28 11.99
C MET A 88 -15.79 -2.90 11.38
N ARG A 89 -14.55 -2.54 11.04
CA ARG A 89 -14.25 -1.33 10.30
C ARG A 89 -13.32 -1.64 9.15
N LYS A 90 -13.53 -0.95 8.04
CA LYS A 90 -12.64 -1.01 6.89
C LYS A 90 -11.61 0.09 6.98
N LEU A 91 -10.35 -0.26 6.73
CA LEU A 91 -9.23 0.68 6.76
C LEU A 91 -8.13 0.25 5.78
N TRP A 92 -7.25 1.19 5.47
CA TRP A 92 -5.91 0.88 4.99
C TRP A 92 -4.94 0.94 6.17
N GLY A 93 -4.09 -0.07 6.32
CA GLY A 93 -3.03 -0.11 7.33
C GLY A 93 -1.68 -0.32 6.66
N SER A 94 -0.66 0.44 7.08
CA SER A 94 0.70 0.28 6.56
C SER A 94 1.29 -1.09 6.92
N GLU A 95 2.14 -1.62 6.04
CA GLU A 95 2.97 -2.78 6.35
C GLU A 95 3.98 -2.43 7.47
N GLU A 96 4.43 -1.17 7.50
CA GLU A 96 5.27 -0.65 8.58
C GLU A 96 4.52 -0.67 9.92
N ARG A 97 5.19 -1.15 10.97
CA ARG A 97 4.69 -1.17 12.35
C ARG A 97 5.41 -0.15 13.22
N ASN A 98 4.71 0.40 14.20
CA ASN A 98 5.32 1.25 15.22
C ASN A 98 6.03 0.42 16.30
N ALA A 99 6.68 1.08 17.26
CA ALA A 99 7.40 0.42 18.36
C ALA A 99 6.53 -0.46 19.27
N LYS A 100 5.19 -0.33 19.20
CA LYS A 100 4.22 -1.14 19.95
C LYS A 100 3.68 -2.33 19.15
N GLY A 101 4.06 -2.46 17.87
CA GLY A 101 3.55 -3.49 16.96
C GLY A 101 2.26 -3.12 16.24
N ASP A 102 1.69 -1.92 16.47
CA ASP A 102 0.52 -1.45 15.73
C ASP A 102 0.93 -0.94 14.34
N TRP A 103 -0.02 -0.76 13.43
CA TRP A 103 0.24 -0.10 12.15
C TRP A 103 0.79 1.30 12.36
N ALA A 104 1.93 1.61 11.73
CA ALA A 104 2.53 2.93 11.80
C ALA A 104 1.61 4.02 11.23
N MET A 105 0.84 3.69 10.19
CA MET A 105 -0.17 4.55 9.59
C MET A 105 -1.46 3.78 9.32
N GLN A 106 -2.58 4.48 9.46
CA GLN A 106 -3.91 3.97 9.15
C GLN A 106 -4.75 5.05 8.47
N ILE A 107 -5.54 4.66 7.48
CA ILE A 107 -6.49 5.53 6.78
C ILE A 107 -7.87 4.86 6.86
N PRO A 108 -8.84 5.44 7.58
CA PRO A 108 -10.18 4.85 7.69
C PRO A 108 -10.99 5.06 6.40
N ALA A 109 -11.95 4.17 6.15
CA ALA A 109 -12.78 4.17 4.94
C ALA A 109 -13.62 5.43 4.70
N ASN A 110 -13.88 6.22 5.74
CA ASN A 110 -14.66 7.47 5.63
C ASN A 110 -13.82 8.69 5.23
N ARG A 111 -12.52 8.54 5.00
CA ARG A 111 -11.68 9.62 4.44
C ARG A 111 -11.60 9.52 2.92
N GLU A 112 -11.53 10.69 2.29
CA GLU A 112 -11.29 10.83 0.84
C GLU A 112 -9.80 10.80 0.47
N THR A 113 -8.95 10.31 1.37
CA THR A 113 -7.52 10.18 1.11
C THR A 113 -7.27 9.23 -0.06
N ARG A 114 -6.56 9.73 -1.07
CA ARG A 114 -6.21 8.96 -2.26
C ARG A 114 -5.19 7.88 -1.92
N VAL A 115 -5.49 6.66 -2.36
CA VAL A 115 -4.60 5.50 -2.34
C VAL A 115 -4.58 4.86 -3.73
N TYR A 116 -3.56 4.07 -4.02
CA TYR A 116 -3.45 3.29 -5.24
C TYR A 116 -3.61 1.81 -4.91
N ALA A 117 -4.73 1.20 -5.28
CA ALA A 117 -5.07 -0.17 -4.87
C ALA A 117 -5.23 -1.09 -6.07
N ASN A 118 -4.85 -2.37 -5.91
CA ASN A 118 -5.03 -3.37 -6.95
C ASN A 118 -5.92 -4.52 -6.45
N VAL A 119 -7.23 -4.39 -6.68
CA VAL A 119 -8.26 -5.37 -6.27
C VAL A 119 -8.08 -6.76 -6.90
N ARG A 120 -7.38 -6.86 -8.03
CA ARG A 120 -7.10 -8.14 -8.70
C ARG A 120 -6.03 -8.95 -7.97
N LEU A 121 -5.27 -8.31 -7.08
CA LEU A 121 -4.24 -8.94 -6.25
C LEU A 121 -4.71 -9.17 -4.81
N LYS A 122 -6.03 -9.22 -4.58
CA LYS A 122 -6.59 -9.56 -3.28
C LYS A 122 -6.08 -10.94 -2.83
N ILE A 123 -5.82 -11.08 -1.54
CA ILE A 123 -5.42 -12.35 -0.93
C ILE A 123 -6.20 -12.60 0.37
N PRO A 124 -6.33 -13.86 0.81
CA PRO A 124 -6.93 -14.18 2.10
C PRO A 124 -6.18 -13.55 3.28
N MET A 125 -6.91 -13.27 4.35
CA MET A 125 -6.42 -12.78 5.64
C MET A 125 -7.26 -13.40 6.77
N ASP A 126 -6.63 -13.68 7.90
CA ASP A 126 -7.35 -14.00 9.13
C ASP A 126 -7.93 -12.71 9.73
N VAL A 127 -9.24 -12.64 9.91
CA VAL A 127 -9.95 -11.47 10.46
C VAL A 127 -9.90 -11.42 11.98
N ASP A 128 -9.82 -12.59 12.64
CA ASP A 128 -9.75 -12.70 14.10
C ASP A 128 -8.31 -12.50 14.59
N ARG A 129 -7.33 -12.76 13.71
CA ARG A 129 -5.92 -12.39 13.87
C ARG A 129 -5.44 -11.64 12.63
N PRO A 130 -5.80 -10.35 12.46
CA PRO A 130 -5.32 -9.56 11.34
C PRO A 130 -3.81 -9.61 11.33
N VAL A 131 -3.27 -10.35 10.37
CA VAL A 131 -1.87 -10.81 10.38
C VAL A 131 -0.96 -9.60 10.58
N GLY A 132 -0.23 -9.63 11.70
CA GLY A 132 1.08 -9.01 11.88
C GLY A 132 2.15 -10.06 11.64
#